data_AF-A0A3M8X0S0-F1
#
_entry.id   AF-A0A3M8X0S0-F1
#
_cell.length_a   1.000
_cell.length_b   1.000
_cell.length_c   1.000
_cell.angle_alpha   90.00
_cell.angle_beta   90.00
_cell.angle_gamma   90.00
#
_symmetry.space_group_name_H-M   'P 1'
#
loop_
_entity.id
_entity.type
_entity.pdbx_description
1 polymer ?
#
loop_
_entity_poly.entity_id
_entity_poly.type
_entity_poly.pdbx_seq_one_letter_code
_entity_poly.pdbx_strand_id
1 'polypeptide(L)'
;MDPATPGNPRRERTAPAQDRPGPLPWTGRAHPARPLLRDHAHPAPSERLADWLDAVRQDDLPSLHTLAAGIDRDRDAVIAGLTLPWNSGPVEGHVNRIKMLKRQMFGRAGFQLLRKRVLLS
;
A
#
# COMPACT_ATOMS: atom_id res chain seq x y z
N MET A 1 -24.31 70.25 23.72
CA MET A 1 -24.06 71.49 22.95
C MET A 1 -23.22 71.09 21.75
N ASP A 2 -23.83 71.13 20.56
CA ASP A 2 -23.32 70.80 19.22
C ASP A 2 -22.13 71.69 18.78
N PRO A 3 -21.24 71.31 17.80
CA PRO A 3 -21.67 71.15 16.40
C PRO A 3 -20.85 70.28 15.40
N ALA A 4 -21.54 69.94 14.30
CA ALA A 4 -21.12 69.92 12.87
C ALA A 4 -20.03 68.93 12.33
N THR A 5 -20.48 67.96 11.50
CA THR A 5 -20.27 67.79 10.02
C THR A 5 -19.09 68.56 9.36
N PRO A 6 -18.34 68.09 8.30
CA PRO A 6 -18.72 67.14 7.21
C PRO A 6 -17.64 66.15 6.68
N GLY A 7 -18.11 65.17 5.90
CA GLY A 7 -17.63 64.90 4.53
C GLY A 7 -16.32 64.12 4.31
N ASN A 8 -16.37 63.05 3.51
CA ASN A 8 -15.72 62.88 2.19
C ASN A 8 -15.84 61.40 1.72
N PRO A 9 -15.66 61.04 0.43
CA PRO A 9 -16.61 60.20 -0.29
C PRO A 9 -15.91 58.96 -0.89
N ARG A 10 -16.67 58.21 -1.69
CA ARG A 10 -16.26 57.37 -2.82
C ARG A 10 -14.77 56.98 -2.90
N ARG A 11 -14.51 55.69 -2.72
CA ARG A 11 -13.59 54.96 -3.62
C ARG A 11 -14.32 53.77 -4.20
N GLU A 12 -14.92 54.01 -5.37
CA GLU A 12 -15.17 52.98 -6.36
C GLU A 12 -13.84 52.30 -6.68
N ARG A 13 -13.71 51.04 -6.32
CA ARG A 13 -12.68 50.15 -6.85
C ARG A 13 -13.38 49.12 -7.72
N THR A 14 -13.47 49.47 -9.00
CA THR A 14 -13.74 48.55 -10.09
C THR A 14 -12.66 47.47 -10.10
N ALA A 15 -13.04 46.23 -9.82
CA ALA A 15 -12.19 45.07 -10.02
C ALA A 15 -12.16 44.73 -11.53
N PRO A 16 -11.00 44.49 -12.15
CA PRO A 16 -10.94 44.10 -13.55
C PRO A 16 -11.48 42.68 -13.75
N ALA A 17 -12.19 42.52 -14.87
CA ALA A 17 -12.81 41.30 -15.34
C ALA A 17 -11.81 40.12 -15.36
N GLN A 18 -12.23 39.04 -14.71
CA GLN A 18 -11.49 37.80 -14.59
C GLN A 18 -11.47 37.07 -15.93
N ASP A 19 -10.25 36.91 -16.43
CA ASP A 19 -9.84 36.08 -17.55
C ASP A 19 -10.33 34.62 -17.33
N ARG A 20 -11.25 34.13 -18.18
CA ARG A 20 -11.72 32.74 -18.12
C ARG A 20 -10.80 31.87 -18.98
N PRO A 21 -10.17 30.81 -18.45
CA PRO A 21 -9.43 29.88 -19.31
C PRO A 21 -10.40 29.10 -20.22
N GLY A 22 -10.03 28.99 -21.50
CA GLY A 22 -10.75 28.18 -22.50
C GLY A 22 -10.80 26.68 -22.15
N PRO A 23 -11.66 25.91 -22.83
CA PRO A 23 -11.91 24.51 -22.49
C PRO A 23 -10.65 23.64 -22.63
N LEU A 24 -10.49 22.71 -21.69
CA LEU A 24 -9.33 21.83 -21.58
C LEU A 24 -9.19 20.89 -22.81
N PRO A 25 -7.96 20.60 -23.25
CA PRO A 25 -7.65 19.91 -24.52
C PRO A 25 -7.99 18.41 -24.56
N TRP A 26 -8.65 17.86 -23.54
CA TRP A 26 -8.94 16.42 -23.47
C TRP A 26 -10.32 16.03 -24.02
N THR A 27 -11.08 16.99 -24.55
CA THR A 27 -12.32 16.71 -25.28
C THR A 27 -12.02 16.35 -26.74
N GLY A 28 -11.88 15.06 -27.00
CA GLY A 28 -12.03 14.50 -28.35
C GLY A 28 -10.76 13.99 -29.03
N ARG A 29 -10.39 12.75 -28.71
CA ARG A 29 -9.82 11.83 -29.72
C ARG A 29 -10.18 10.39 -29.33
N ALA A 30 -10.94 9.72 -30.19
CA ALA A 30 -11.10 8.28 -30.12
C ALA A 30 -9.70 7.64 -30.23
N HIS A 31 -9.24 7.01 -29.15
CA HIS A 31 -8.04 6.16 -29.21
C HIS A 31 -8.41 4.90 -29.99
N PRO A 32 -7.65 4.52 -31.06
CA PRO A 32 -7.83 3.22 -31.67
C PRO A 32 -7.56 2.13 -30.63
N ALA A 33 -8.37 1.07 -30.67
CA ALA A 33 -8.32 -0.06 -29.77
C ALA A 33 -6.88 -0.54 -29.57
N ARG A 34 -6.41 -0.41 -28.32
CA ARG A 34 -5.13 -0.94 -27.85
C ARG A 34 -5.24 -2.47 -27.89
N PRO A 35 -4.40 -3.20 -28.65
CA PRO A 35 -4.46 -4.66 -28.64
C PRO A 35 -4.15 -5.14 -27.22
N LEU A 36 -5.11 -5.83 -26.61
CA LEU A 36 -4.98 -6.38 -25.28
C LEU A 36 -3.98 -7.54 -25.32
N LEU A 37 -2.93 -7.38 -24.52
CA LEU A 37 -2.17 -8.41 -23.84
C LEU A 37 -1.53 -9.48 -24.73
N ARG A 38 -0.28 -9.21 -25.12
CA ARG A 38 0.71 -10.28 -25.28
C ARG A 38 0.75 -11.05 -23.97
N ASP A 39 0.53 -12.37 -24.00
CA ASP A 39 0.79 -13.27 -22.88
C ASP A 39 2.26 -13.14 -22.48
N HIS A 40 2.56 -12.22 -21.57
CA HIS A 40 3.72 -12.33 -20.72
C HIS A 40 3.35 -13.41 -19.71
N ALA A 41 3.57 -14.67 -20.07
CA ALA A 41 3.55 -15.77 -19.10
C ALA A 41 4.46 -15.33 -17.95
N HIS A 42 3.87 -14.99 -16.81
CA HIS A 42 4.64 -14.57 -15.66
C HIS A 42 5.39 -15.81 -15.18
N PRO A 43 6.72 -15.76 -15.05
CA PRO A 43 7.49 -16.93 -14.65
C PRO A 43 6.94 -17.51 -13.36
N ALA A 44 6.96 -18.84 -13.27
CA ALA A 44 6.38 -19.53 -12.13
C ALA A 44 6.97 -18.94 -10.83
N PRO A 45 6.19 -18.84 -9.73
CA PRO A 45 6.68 -18.27 -8.48
C PRO A 45 8.02 -18.86 -8.01
N SER A 46 8.26 -20.14 -8.28
CA SER A 46 9.52 -20.85 -8.02
C SER A 46 10.69 -20.36 -8.86
N GLU A 47 10.47 -20.01 -10.13
CA GLU A 47 11.50 -19.54 -11.05
C GLU A 47 11.94 -18.12 -10.67
N ARG A 48 10.98 -17.23 -10.40
CA ARG A 48 11.28 -15.88 -9.91
C ARG A 48 12.04 -15.89 -8.59
N LEU A 49 11.76 -16.85 -7.72
CA LEU A 49 12.49 -17.01 -6.46
C LEU A 49 13.95 -17.42 -6.71
N ALA A 50 14.20 -18.33 -7.65
CA ALA A 50 15.55 -18.75 -8.00
C ALA A 50 16.37 -17.57 -8.57
N ASP A 51 15.80 -16.85 -9.53
CA ASP A 51 16.45 -15.67 -10.13
C ASP A 51 16.78 -14.60 -9.07
N TRP A 52 15.86 -14.38 -8.14
CA TRP A 52 16.06 -13.42 -7.05
C TRP A 52 17.15 -13.87 -6.07
N LEU A 53 17.19 -15.16 -5.70
CA LEU A 53 18.25 -15.68 -4.83
C LEU A 53 19.63 -15.54 -5.49
N ASP A 54 19.72 -15.81 -6.79
CA ASP A 54 20.97 -15.63 -7.53
C ASP A 54 21.39 -14.16 -7.60
N ALA A 55 20.44 -13.23 -7.83
CA ALA A 55 20.72 -11.80 -7.80
C ALA A 55 21.22 -11.34 -6.42
N VAL A 56 20.59 -11.77 -5.33
CA VAL A 56 21.02 -11.44 -3.96
C VAL A 56 22.43 -11.94 -3.67
N ARG A 57 22.78 -13.15 -4.13
CA ARG A 57 24.12 -13.73 -3.93
C ARG A 57 25.23 -12.95 -4.62
N GLN A 58 24.92 -12.27 -5.74
CA GLN A 58 25.88 -11.46 -6.49
C GLN A 58 25.98 -10.02 -5.98
N ASP A 59 25.05 -9.58 -5.13
CA ASP A 59 25.01 -8.23 -4.58
C ASP A 59 25.75 -8.14 -3.24
N ASP A 60 26.20 -6.95 -2.86
CA ASP A 60 26.87 -6.70 -1.57
C ASP A 60 25.86 -6.24 -0.51
N LEU A 61 24.87 -7.10 -0.24
CA LEU A 61 23.82 -6.87 0.77
C LEU A 61 23.87 -7.92 1.89
N PRO A 62 24.78 -7.79 2.88
CA PRO A 62 24.99 -8.75 3.98
C PRO A 62 23.72 -9.19 4.71
N SER A 63 22.78 -8.27 4.91
CA SER A 63 21.50 -8.55 5.57
C SER A 63 20.61 -9.49 4.75
N LEU A 64 20.66 -9.41 3.42
CA LEU A 64 19.88 -10.27 2.53
C LEU A 64 20.54 -11.63 2.30
N HIS A 65 21.87 -11.72 2.36
CA HIS A 65 22.58 -13.01 2.30
C HIS A 65 22.13 -13.98 3.38
N THR A 66 21.91 -13.49 4.61
CA THR A 66 21.41 -14.32 5.71
C THR A 66 19.99 -14.83 5.45
N LEU A 67 19.13 -13.99 4.85
CA LEU A 67 17.78 -14.38 4.44
C LEU A 67 17.83 -15.43 3.32
N ALA A 68 18.65 -15.21 2.30
CA ALA A 68 18.83 -16.13 1.18
C ALA A 68 19.31 -17.51 1.65
N ALA A 69 20.29 -17.55 2.56
CA ALA A 69 20.76 -18.80 3.17
C ALA A 69 19.67 -19.51 4.00
N GLY A 70 18.78 -18.76 4.65
CA GLY A 70 17.61 -19.31 5.34
C GLY A 70 16.62 -19.94 4.35
N ILE A 71 16.30 -19.23 3.27
CA ILE A 71 15.41 -19.71 2.21
C ILE A 71 15.98 -20.96 1.53
N ASP A 72 17.30 -21.03 1.30
CA ASP A 72 17.94 -22.22 0.74
C ASP A 72 17.82 -23.44 1.64
N ARG A 73 17.96 -23.25 2.97
CA ARG A 73 17.81 -24.33 3.94
C ARG A 73 16.39 -24.91 3.94
N ASP A 74 15.39 -24.04 3.78
CA ASP A 74 13.97 -24.40 3.81
C ASP A 74 13.33 -24.42 2.40
N ARG A 75 14.14 -24.63 1.35
CA ARG A 75 13.74 -24.41 -0.04
C ARG A 75 12.49 -25.20 -0.44
N ASP A 76 12.41 -26.47 -0.08
CA ASP A 76 11.26 -27.32 -0.42
C ASP A 76 9.96 -26.80 0.20
N ALA A 77 10.02 -26.35 1.46
CA ALA A 77 8.87 -25.77 2.15
C ALA A 77 8.44 -24.44 1.52
N VAL A 78 9.40 -23.59 1.12
CA VAL A 78 9.12 -22.32 0.45
C VAL A 78 8.50 -22.56 -0.93
N ILE A 79 9.06 -23.47 -1.73
CA ILE A 79 8.50 -23.82 -3.04
C ILE A 79 7.10 -24.41 -2.90
N ALA A 80 6.88 -25.31 -1.94
CA ALA A 80 5.55 -25.84 -1.65
C ALA A 80 4.57 -24.72 -1.25
N GLY A 81 4.98 -23.78 -0.40
CA GLY A 81 4.15 -22.63 0.00
C GLY A 81 3.81 -21.68 -1.15
N LEU A 82 4.66 -21.61 -2.19
CA LEU A 82 4.44 -20.78 -3.38
C LEU A 82 3.64 -21.47 -4.50
N THR A 83 3.59 -22.81 -4.50
CA THR A 83 3.01 -23.60 -5.60
C THR A 83 1.72 -24.31 -5.22
N LEU A 84 1.57 -24.73 -3.97
CA LEU A 84 0.40 -25.45 -3.50
C LEU A 84 -0.74 -24.49 -3.13
N PRO A 85 -2.01 -24.89 -3.34
CA PRO A 85 -3.16 -24.11 -2.89
C PRO A 85 -3.31 -24.11 -1.36
N TRP A 86 -2.63 -25.02 -0.65
CA TRP A 86 -2.60 -25.12 0.80
C TRP A 86 -1.29 -24.57 1.35
N ASN A 87 -1.38 -23.52 2.18
CA ASN A 87 -0.25 -22.90 2.87
C ASN A 87 -0.67 -22.42 4.27
N SER A 88 0.31 -22.10 5.12
CA SER A 88 0.08 -21.64 6.50
C SER A 88 -0.36 -20.19 6.62
N GLY A 89 -0.46 -19.43 5.52
CA GLY A 89 -0.73 -17.99 5.53
C GLY A 89 -1.98 -17.59 6.33
N PRO A 90 -3.15 -18.23 6.12
CA PRO A 90 -4.33 -17.95 6.92
C PRO A 90 -4.13 -18.21 8.42
N VAL A 91 -3.44 -19.29 8.79
CA VAL A 91 -3.18 -19.66 10.19
C VAL A 91 -2.25 -18.65 10.84
N GLU A 92 -1.16 -18.27 10.15
CA GLU A 92 -0.22 -17.25 10.61
C GLU A 92 -0.91 -15.88 10.77
N GLY A 93 -1.82 -15.54 9.88
CA GLY A 93 -2.66 -14.34 9.99
C GLY A 93 -3.48 -14.32 11.29
N HIS A 94 -4.12 -15.43 11.64
CA HIS A 94 -4.85 -15.57 12.91
C HIS A 94 -3.92 -15.44 14.12
N VAL A 95 -2.75 -16.08 14.08
CA VAL A 95 -1.74 -15.98 15.15
C VAL A 95 -1.26 -14.53 15.30
N ASN A 96 -1.01 -13.83 14.19
CA ASN A 96 -0.59 -12.44 14.20
C ASN A 96 -1.68 -11.52 14.77
N ARG A 97 -2.95 -11.75 14.42
CA ARG A 97 -4.10 -11.06 14.99
C ARG A 97 -4.18 -11.25 16.51
N ILE A 98 -4.03 -12.48 17.00
CA ILE A 98 -4.04 -12.76 18.44
C ILE A 98 -2.87 -12.06 19.15
N LYS A 99 -1.66 -12.10 18.55
CA LYS A 99 -0.48 -11.38 19.07
C LYS A 99 -0.73 -9.87 19.12
N MET A 100 -1.33 -9.30 18.08
CA MET A 100 -1.70 -7.88 18.03
C MET A 100 -2.68 -7.52 19.16
N LEU A 101 -3.76 -8.30 19.33
CA LEU A 101 -4.73 -8.08 20.42
C LEU A 101 -4.06 -8.13 21.79
N LYS A 102 -3.15 -9.08 22.02
CA LYS A 102 -2.37 -9.16 23.27
C LYS A 102 -1.46 -7.94 23.47
N ARG A 103 -0.83 -7.43 22.41
CA ARG A 103 0.03 -6.23 22.42
C ARG A 103 -0.75 -4.95 22.71
N GLN A 104 -1.93 -4.77 22.12
CA GLN A 104 -2.84 -3.65 22.41
C GLN A 104 -3.27 -3.62 23.88
N MET A 105 -3.19 -4.75 24.57
CA MET A 105 -3.52 -4.89 25.99
C MET A 105 -2.30 -4.89 26.89
N PHE A 106 -1.14 -4.46 26.37
CA PHE A 106 0.13 -4.40 27.07
C PHE A 106 0.49 -5.71 27.78
N GLY A 107 0.17 -6.85 27.16
CA GLY A 107 0.44 -8.18 27.71
C GLY A 107 -0.48 -8.63 28.85
N ARG A 108 -1.41 -7.80 29.32
CA ARG A 108 -2.29 -8.10 30.46
C ARG A 108 -3.48 -9.00 30.12
N ALA A 109 -3.63 -9.38 28.86
CA ALA A 109 -4.71 -10.24 28.42
C ALA A 109 -4.37 -11.72 28.66
N GLY A 110 -4.98 -12.29 29.71
CA GLY A 110 -5.03 -13.75 29.92
C GLY A 110 -5.96 -14.44 28.92
N PHE A 111 -5.97 -15.78 28.94
CA PHE A 111 -6.71 -16.60 27.95
C PHE A 111 -8.20 -16.24 27.84
N GLN A 112 -8.90 -16.08 28.96
CA GLN A 112 -10.34 -15.77 28.96
C GLN A 112 -10.65 -14.44 28.26
N LEU A 113 -9.79 -13.43 28.46
CA LEU A 113 -9.97 -12.10 27.89
C LEU A 113 -9.61 -12.08 26.39
N LEU A 114 -8.55 -12.80 26.00
CA LEU A 114 -8.21 -13.00 24.58
C LEU A 114 -9.32 -13.75 23.85
N ARG A 115 -9.86 -14.83 24.44
CA ARG A 115 -10.97 -15.60 23.88
C ARG A 115 -12.19 -14.72 23.65
N LYS A 116 -12.60 -13.93 24.64
CA LYS A 116 -13.71 -12.97 24.49
C LYS A 116 -13.47 -11.99 23.35
N ARG A 117 -12.26 -11.41 23.25
CA ARG A 117 -11.94 -10.47 22.17
C ARG A 117 -11.87 -11.09 20.77
N VAL A 118 -11.46 -12.35 20.65
CA VAL A 118 -11.43 -13.04 19.35
C VAL A 118 -12.82 -13.47 18.91
N LEU A 119 -13.71 -13.83 19.84
CA LEU A 119 -15.07 -14.29 19.52
C LEU A 119 -16.07 -13.14 19.31
N LEU A 120 -15.84 -11.98 19.93
CA LEU A 120 -16.73 -10.80 19.85
C LEU A 120 -16.29 -9.76 18.80
N SER A 121 -15.31 -10.10 17.97
CA SER A 121 -14.72 -9.23 16.95
C SER A 121 -15.21 -9.53 15.55
#